data_AF-A0A7X2STF8-F1
#
_entry.id   AF-A0A7X2STF8-F1
#
_cell.length_a   1.000
_cell.length_b   1.000
_cell.length_c   1.000
_cell.angle_alpha   90.00
_cell.angle_beta   90.00
_cell.angle_gamma   90.00
#
_symmetry.space_group_name_H-M   'P 1'
#
loop_
_entity.id
_entity.type
_entity.pdbx_description
1 polymer ?
#
loop_
_entity_poly.entity_id
_entity_poly.type
_entity_poly.pdbx_seq_one_letter_code
_entity_poly.pdbx_strand_id
1 'polypeptide(L)'
;DISPKNLLMIGPTGVGKTEIARRLAKIVNAPFVKVEATKFTEVGYVGRDVESMARDLVEVAYRMEQNDAFKQVRAQAAQQANKRLVKLIVPAKKKQENPNQYLFNALRDLQS
;
A
#
# COMPACT_ATOMS: atom_id res chain seq x y z
N ASP A 1 1.61 35.70 13.40
CA ASP A 1 1.91 34.40 12.78
C ASP A 1 2.35 33.36 13.79
N ILE A 2 1.83 32.14 13.65
CA ILE A 2 2.20 30.98 14.47
C ILE A 2 3.01 30.05 13.55
N SER A 3 4.32 30.02 13.75
CA SER A 3 5.21 29.08 13.07
C SER A 3 5.53 27.86 13.96
N PRO A 4 5.83 26.69 13.37
CA PRO A 4 6.30 25.54 14.13
C PRO A 4 7.55 25.89 14.94
N LYS A 5 7.61 25.46 16.20
CA LYS A 5 8.80 25.64 17.05
C LYS A 5 9.81 24.52 16.76
N ASN A 6 10.89 24.86 16.07
CA ASN A 6 11.99 23.93 15.79
C ASN A 6 12.77 23.59 17.07
N LEU A 7 13.34 22.37 17.15
CA LEU A 7 14.10 21.88 18.30
C LEU A 7 15.56 21.61 17.92
N LEU A 8 16.50 22.10 18.74
CA LEU A 8 17.91 21.74 18.70
C LEU A 8 18.24 20.83 19.87
N MET A 9 18.70 19.60 19.60
CA MET A 9 19.10 18.64 20.63
C MET A 9 20.63 18.66 20.80
N ILE A 10 21.11 18.95 22.01
CA ILE A 10 22.55 18.98 22.34
C ILE A 10 22.88 17.84 23.31
N GLY A 11 23.97 17.12 23.04
CA GLY A 11 24.47 16.03 23.89
C GLY A 11 25.46 15.11 23.17
N PRO A 12 26.17 14.22 23.87
CA PRO A 12 27.16 13.32 23.26
C PRO A 12 26.51 12.28 22.32
N THR A 13 27.31 11.58 21.53
CA THR A 13 26.81 10.50 20.65
C THR A 13 26.24 9.35 21.50
N GLY A 14 25.31 8.58 20.95
CA GLY A 14 24.74 7.41 21.64
C GLY A 14 23.64 7.70 22.68
N VAL A 15 23.42 8.95 23.12
CA VAL A 15 22.38 9.28 24.15
C VAL A 15 20.93 9.24 23.65
N GLY A 16 20.69 8.79 22.42
CA GLY A 16 19.33 8.61 21.90
C GLY A 16 18.67 9.82 21.23
N LYS A 17 19.38 10.92 20.96
CA LYS A 17 18.81 12.10 20.26
C LYS A 17 18.01 11.73 19.01
N THR A 18 18.57 10.88 18.15
CA THR A 18 17.90 10.40 16.93
C THR A 18 16.70 9.49 17.23
N GLU A 19 16.77 8.67 18.27
CA GLU A 19 15.65 7.80 18.65
C GLU A 19 14.48 8.57 19.24
N ILE A 20 14.74 9.64 19.99
CA ILE A 20 13.67 10.51 20.50
C ILE A 20 12.86 11.08 19.33
N ALA A 21 13.53 11.65 18.31
CA ALA A 21 12.85 12.19 17.14
C ALA A 21 12.11 11.10 16.34
N ARG A 22 12.76 9.94 16.11
CA ARG A 22 12.16 8.82 15.37
C ARG A 22 10.94 8.24 16.07
N ARG A 23 11.00 8.04 17.39
CA ARG A 23 9.88 7.50 18.19
C ARG A 23 8.74 8.49 18.28
N LEU A 24 9.03 9.78 18.45
CA LEU A 24 8.01 10.81 18.44
C LEU A 24 7.21 10.78 17.14
N ALA A 25 7.89 10.76 15.98
CA ALA A 25 7.23 10.67 14.68
C ALA A 25 6.35 9.42 14.54
N LYS A 26 6.81 8.26 15.03
CA LYS A 26 6.00 7.02 15.04
C LYS A 26 4.74 7.14 15.90
N ILE A 27 4.85 7.75 17.09
CA ILE A 27 3.73 7.90 18.03
C ILE A 27 2.64 8.79 17.42
N VAL A 28 3.03 9.88 16.74
CA VAL A 28 2.08 10.80 16.11
C VAL A 28 1.71 10.40 14.67
N ASN A 29 2.17 9.24 14.20
CA ASN A 29 2.00 8.76 12.83
C ASN A 29 2.40 9.80 11.77
N ALA A 30 3.55 10.44 11.95
CA ALA A 30 4.10 11.43 11.02
C ALA A 30 5.23 10.85 10.16
N PRO A 31 5.36 11.29 8.89
CA PRO A 31 6.50 10.93 8.05
C PRO A 31 7.81 11.44 8.67
N PHE A 32 8.88 10.66 8.56
CA PHE A 32 10.17 10.94 9.18
C PHE A 32 11.33 10.61 8.25
N VAL A 33 12.27 11.55 8.12
CA VAL A 33 13.52 11.36 7.37
C VAL A 33 14.72 11.74 8.23
N LYS A 34 15.77 10.91 8.24
CA LYS A 34 17.05 11.24 8.87
C LYS A 34 17.99 11.75 7.78
N VAL A 35 18.50 12.96 7.97
CA VAL A 35 19.43 13.60 7.04
C VAL A 35 20.70 14.03 7.79
N GLU A 36 21.86 13.95 7.13
CA GLU A 36 23.15 14.39 7.68
C GLU A 36 23.58 15.68 6.99
N ALA A 37 23.84 16.73 7.77
CA ALA A 37 24.08 18.08 7.26
C ALA A 37 25.35 18.19 6.39
N THR A 38 26.40 17.43 6.70
CA THR A 38 27.67 17.45 5.96
C THR A 38 27.49 17.03 4.49
N LYS A 39 26.47 16.22 4.18
CA LYS A 39 26.17 15.77 2.81
C LYS A 39 25.80 16.91 1.84
N PHE A 40 25.44 18.09 2.36
CA PHE A 40 25.01 19.24 1.56
C PHE A 40 26.10 20.32 1.43
N THR A 41 27.21 20.18 2.16
CA THR A 41 28.31 21.16 2.15
C THR A 41 29.60 20.62 1.57
N GLU A 42 29.79 19.28 1.59
CA GLU A 42 31.09 18.64 1.32
C GLU A 42 31.39 18.40 -0.16
N VAL A 43 30.39 18.53 -1.04
CA VAL A 43 30.58 18.32 -2.48
C VAL A 43 29.72 19.33 -3.22
N GLY A 44 30.34 20.39 -3.75
CA GLY A 44 29.68 21.39 -4.61
C GLY A 44 29.19 20.84 -5.96
N TYR A 45 28.75 19.59 -6.04
CA TYR A 45 28.31 18.93 -7.26
C TYR A 45 26.79 18.75 -7.24
N VAL A 46 26.08 19.70 -7.87
CA VAL A 46 24.81 19.67 -8.64
C VAL A 46 23.82 18.47 -8.50
N GLY A 47 23.80 17.71 -7.40
CA GLY A 47 23.06 16.44 -7.31
C GLY A 47 22.29 16.18 -6.02
N ARG A 48 22.70 16.75 -4.87
CA ARG A 48 21.89 16.72 -3.63
C ARG A 48 21.60 18.13 -3.16
N ASP A 49 20.56 18.69 -3.74
CA ASP A 49 19.95 19.95 -3.31
C ASP A 49 19.31 19.79 -1.92
N VAL A 50 19.29 20.85 -1.11
CA VAL A 50 18.51 20.96 0.13
C VAL A 50 17.05 20.54 -0.12
N GLU A 51 16.53 20.82 -1.30
CA GLU A 51 15.18 20.42 -1.73
C GLU A 51 14.95 18.90 -1.71
N SER A 52 16.02 18.09 -1.87
CA SER A 52 15.92 16.63 -1.77
C SER A 52 15.42 16.15 -0.40
N MET A 53 15.69 16.89 0.67
CA MET A 53 15.16 16.55 2.01
C MET A 53 13.63 16.59 2.04
N ALA A 54 13.04 17.58 1.37
CA ALA A 54 11.59 17.70 1.28
C ALA A 54 11.01 16.59 0.39
N ARG A 55 11.67 16.28 -0.74
CA ARG A 55 11.25 15.20 -1.64
C ARG A 55 11.28 13.83 -0.96
N ASP A 56 12.35 13.53 -0.22
CA ASP A 56 12.47 12.29 0.56
C ASP A 56 11.36 12.18 1.62
N LEU A 57 11.04 13.29 2.31
CA LEU A 57 9.96 13.31 3.30
C LEU A 57 8.59 13.05 2.66
N VAL A 58 8.32 13.67 1.50
CA VAL A 58 7.08 13.47 0.73
C VAL A 58 6.97 12.02 0.25
N GLU A 59 8.06 11.42 -0.22
CA GLU A 59 8.06 10.02 -0.65
C GLU A 59 7.73 9.07 0.51
N VAL A 60 8.30 9.31 1.71
CA VAL A 60 7.97 8.54 2.91
C VAL A 60 6.49 8.71 3.27
N ALA A 61 5.96 9.93 3.22
CA ALA A 61 4.54 10.19 3.47
C ALA A 61 3.63 9.44 2.49
N TYR A 62 3.95 9.50 1.19
CA TYR A 62 3.21 8.79 0.15
C TYR A 62 3.20 7.28 0.38
N ARG A 63 4.36 6.67 0.66
CA ARG A 63 4.45 5.24 0.96
C ARG A 63 3.65 4.87 2.21
N MET A 64 3.64 5.73 3.22
CA MET A 64 2.89 5.50 4.45
C MET A 64 1.38 5.44 4.17
N GLU A 65 0.85 6.44 3.45
CA GLU A 65 -0.56 6.49 3.06
C GLU A 65 -0.94 5.34 2.12
N GLN A 66 -0.09 5.05 1.13
CA GLN A 66 -0.29 3.94 0.20
C GLN A 66 -0.42 2.61 0.96
N ASN A 67 0.46 2.36 1.94
CA ASN A 67 0.39 1.15 2.77
C ASN A 67 -0.91 1.07 3.56
N ASP A 68 -1.40 2.19 4.10
CA ASP A 68 -2.63 2.22 4.86
C ASP A 68 -3.86 1.99 3.97
N ALA A 69 -3.89 2.61 2.78
CA ALA A 69 -4.91 2.33 1.77
C ALA A 69 -4.92 0.86 1.34
N PHE A 70 -3.74 0.25 1.12
CA PHE A 70 -3.62 -1.18 0.80
C PHE A 70 -4.15 -2.07 1.91
N LYS A 71 -3.88 -1.74 3.19
CA LYS A 71 -4.39 -2.51 4.34
C LYS A 71 -5.91 -2.51 4.37
N GLN A 72 -6.56 -1.38 4.07
CA GLN A 72 -8.02 -1.25 4.08
C GLN A 72 -8.70 -2.19 3.06
N VAL A 73 -8.13 -2.32 1.86
CA VAL A 73 -8.71 -3.15 0.79
C VAL A 73 -8.24 -4.60 0.80
N ARG A 74 -7.22 -4.95 1.59
CA ARG A 74 -6.55 -6.26 1.56
C ARG A 74 -7.50 -7.43 1.75
N ALA A 75 -8.44 -7.34 2.70
CA ALA A 75 -9.38 -8.41 2.99
C ALA A 75 -10.34 -8.68 1.82
N GLN A 76 -10.92 -7.62 1.26
CA GLN A 76 -11.82 -7.72 0.10
C GLN A 76 -11.07 -8.21 -1.15
N ALA A 77 -9.87 -7.65 -1.39
CA ALA A 77 -9.01 -8.07 -2.49
C ALA A 77 -8.66 -9.56 -2.41
N ALA A 78 -8.35 -10.07 -1.21
CA ALA A 78 -8.07 -11.49 -1.00
C ALA A 78 -9.29 -12.38 -1.30
N GLN A 79 -10.48 -11.99 -0.84
CA GLN A 79 -11.71 -12.74 -1.13
C GLN A 79 -12.01 -12.78 -2.64
N GLN A 80 -11.88 -11.65 -3.32
CA GLN A 80 -12.11 -11.56 -4.77
C GLN A 80 -11.07 -12.35 -5.56
N ALA A 81 -9.80 -12.28 -5.15
CA ALA A 81 -8.72 -13.08 -5.74
C ALA A 81 -9.01 -14.57 -5.60
N ASN A 82 -9.39 -15.03 -4.40
CA ASN A 82 -9.75 -16.43 -4.16
C ASN A 82 -10.93 -16.87 -5.02
N LYS A 83 -11.99 -16.07 -5.11
CA LYS A 83 -13.15 -16.36 -5.98
C LYS A 83 -12.74 -16.50 -7.45
N ARG A 84 -11.82 -15.65 -7.92
CA ARG A 84 -11.28 -15.72 -9.28
C ARG A 84 -10.44 -16.98 -9.48
N LEU A 85 -9.59 -17.32 -8.53
CA LEU A 85 -8.77 -18.54 -8.57
C LEU A 85 -9.63 -19.81 -8.64
N VAL A 86 -10.68 -19.91 -7.83
CA VAL A 86 -11.60 -21.06 -7.85
C VAL A 86 -12.23 -21.25 -9.23
N LYS A 87 -12.66 -20.16 -9.89
CA LYS A 87 -13.24 -20.22 -11.25
C LYS A 87 -12.26 -20.75 -12.30
N LEU A 88 -10.96 -20.47 -12.13
CA LEU A 88 -9.92 -20.91 -13.07
C LEU A 88 -9.51 -22.37 -12.82
N ILE A 89 -9.57 -22.82 -11.57
CA ILE A 89 -9.10 -24.15 -11.16
C ILE A 89 -10.19 -25.22 -11.35
N VAL A 90 -11.47 -24.90 -11.16
CA VAL A 90 -12.54 -25.89 -11.27
C VAL A 90 -12.81 -26.20 -12.76
N PRO A 91 -12.63 -27.45 -13.22
CA PRO A 91 -13.00 -27.83 -14.57
C PRO A 91 -14.51 -27.62 -14.73
N ALA A 92 -14.91 -26.87 -15.76
CA ALA A 92 -16.32 -26.65 -16.05
C ALA A 92 -17.03 -28.00 -16.14
N LYS A 93 -17.96 -28.30 -15.22
CA LYS A 93 -18.92 -29.38 -15.43
C LYS A 93 -19.67 -29.01 -16.71
N LYS A 94 -19.34 -29.68 -17.82
CA LYS A 94 -20.16 -29.62 -19.03
C LYS A 94 -21.58 -29.95 -18.59
N LYS A 95 -22.50 -29.00 -18.79
CA LYS A 95 -23.93 -29.23 -18.59
C LYS A 95 -24.29 -30.39 -19.51
N GLN A 96 -24.51 -31.58 -18.95
CA GLN A 96 -25.03 -32.70 -19.73
C GLN A 96 -26.44 -32.30 -20.11
N GLU A 97 -26.63 -31.89 -21.36
CA GLU A 97 -27.95 -31.73 -21.94
C GLU A 97 -28.58 -33.12 -22.01
N ASN A 98 -29.61 -33.36 -21.20
CA ASN A 98 -30.30 -34.63 -21.15
C ASN A 98 -31.08 -34.83 -22.47
N PRO A 99 -30.71 -35.80 -23.32
CA PRO A 99 -31.40 -36.02 -24.61
C PRO A 99 -32.90 -36.30 -24.43
N ASN A 100 -33.25 -36.95 -23.31
CA ASN A 100 -34.64 -37.25 -22.95
C ASN A 100 -35.47 -35.99 -22.67
N GLN A 101 -34.84 -34.85 -22.33
CA GLN A 101 -35.54 -33.58 -22.13
C GLN A 101 -36.12 -33.05 -23.45
N TYR A 102 -35.39 -33.19 -24.55
CA TYR A 102 -35.86 -32.78 -25.88
C TYR A 102 -36.97 -33.70 -26.37
N LEU A 103 -36.85 -35.02 -26.12
CA LEU A 103 -37.89 -35.99 -26.46
C LEU A 103 -39.18 -35.73 -25.66
N PHE A 104 -39.08 -35.47 -24.35
CA PHE A 104 -40.24 -35.13 -23.51
C PHE A 104 -40.93 -33.84 -23.95
N ASN A 105 -40.16 -32.81 -24.34
CA ASN A 105 -40.71 -31.55 -24.81
C ASN A 105 -41.37 -31.71 -26.18
N ALA A 106 -40.74 -32.43 -27.13
CA ALA A 106 -41.31 -32.70 -28.44
C ALA A 106 -42.58 -33.55 -28.40
N LEU A 107 -42.66 -34.53 -27.50
CA LEU A 107 -43.88 -35.32 -27.27
C LEU A 107 -45.00 -34.49 -26.66
N ARG A 108 -44.67 -33.48 -25.84
CA ARG A 108 -45.64 -32.59 -25.21
C ARG A 108 -46.27 -31.62 -26.21
N ASP A 109 -45.48 -31.12 -27.17
CA ASP A 109 -45.94 -30.22 -28.23
C ASP A 109 -46.79 -30.91 -29.30
N LEU A 110 -46.76 -32.25 -29.38
CA LEU A 110 -47.60 -33.06 -30.27
C LEU A 110 -48.98 -33.41 -29.66
N GLN A 111 -49.17 -33.18 -28.36
CA GLN A 111 -50.42 -33.46 -27.64
C GLN A 111 -51.27 -32.21 -27.37
N SER A 112 -50.83 -31.03 -27.82
CA SER A 112 -51.55 -29.75 -27.80
C SER A 112 -52.05 -29.39 -29.19
#